data_AF-A0A061R3I8-F1
#
_entry.id   AF-A0A061R3I8-F1
#
_cell.length_a   1.000
_cell.length_b   1.000
_cell.length_c   1.000
_cell.angle_alpha   90.00
_cell.angle_beta   90.00
_cell.angle_gamma   90.00
#
_symmetry.space_group_name_H-M   'P 1'
#
loop_
_entity.id
_entity.type
_entity.pdbx_description
1 polymer ?
#
loop_
_entity_poly.entity_id
_entity_poly.type
_entity_poly.pdbx_seq_one_letter_code
_entity_poly.pdbx_strand_id
1 'polypeptide(L)'
;MEKCLEELYGKEGTSTEDPLVRLELSGFMFWKLFGAALVFFMQCGFALLESGCVQAKNAKNILTKNIMDACLGALLWYFVGHAFAFGDDFGHFIGTTWNDFSGCGDYAKLMFQWAFAATSATIVSGAVAERCQFPAYLIYSAVMTGLVYPLVAHWSWTENGWLVSKLPAAGFFDYAGSGKRGARGRGSNRSPARQVCEWQRSPYAGTFYG
;
A
#
# COMPACT_ATOMS: atom_id res chain seq x y z
N MET A 1 0.93 -8.02 11.36
CA MET A 1 1.51 -9.37 11.16
C MET A 1 2.97 -9.43 11.60
N GLU A 2 3.87 -8.53 11.19
CA GLU A 2 5.24 -8.45 11.75
C GLU A 2 5.28 -8.11 13.25
N LYS A 3 4.50 -7.12 13.71
CA LYS A 3 4.35 -6.85 15.15
C LYS A 3 3.71 -8.02 15.92
N CYS A 4 2.86 -8.79 15.25
CA CYS A 4 2.25 -10.01 15.80
C CYS A 4 3.29 -11.14 15.92
N LEU A 5 4.28 -11.19 15.01
CA LEU A 5 5.44 -12.07 15.15
C LEU A 5 6.38 -11.57 16.26
N GLU A 6 6.63 -10.26 16.40
CA GLU A 6 7.42 -9.73 17.52
C GLU A 6 6.74 -9.91 18.90
N GLU A 7 5.42 -9.79 19.01
CA GLU A 7 4.69 -10.05 20.27
C GLU A 7 4.60 -11.54 20.61
N LEU A 8 4.46 -12.42 19.62
CA LEU A 8 4.44 -13.87 19.84
C LEU A 8 5.84 -14.42 20.15
N TYR A 9 6.89 -13.86 19.55
CA TYR A 9 8.28 -14.30 19.77
C TYR A 9 9.01 -13.53 20.88
N GLY A 10 8.51 -12.37 21.30
CA GLY A 10 9.06 -11.58 22.41
C GLY A 10 8.65 -12.06 23.81
N LYS A 11 7.71 -13.02 23.89
CA LYS A 11 7.26 -13.63 25.16
C LYS A 11 7.84 -15.01 25.46
N GLU A 12 8.47 -15.66 24.48
CA GLU A 12 9.27 -16.86 24.74
C GLU A 12 10.74 -16.51 24.52
N GLY A 13 11.58 -16.80 25.50
CA GLY A 13 13.02 -16.51 25.49
C GLY A 13 13.79 -17.35 24.47
N THR A 14 13.43 -17.25 23.20
CA THR A 14 14.14 -17.81 22.06
C THR A 14 14.92 -16.69 21.42
N SER A 15 16.21 -16.63 21.75
CA SER A 15 17.20 -15.77 21.10
C SER A 15 17.05 -15.84 19.58
N THR A 16 17.44 -14.78 18.88
CA THR A 16 17.54 -14.64 17.40
C THR A 16 18.45 -15.66 16.69
N GLU A 17 18.74 -16.79 17.33
CA GLU A 17 19.65 -17.86 16.94
C GLU A 17 18.93 -19.13 16.45
N ASP A 18 17.60 -19.22 16.62
CA ASP A 18 16.84 -20.35 16.05
C ASP A 18 16.80 -20.25 14.51
N PRO A 19 17.34 -21.24 13.78
CA PRO A 19 17.47 -21.17 12.32
C PRO A 19 16.11 -21.13 11.60
N LEU A 20 15.04 -21.66 12.21
CA LEU A 20 13.71 -21.66 11.62
C LEU A 20 13.10 -20.25 11.55
N VAL A 21 13.30 -19.41 12.56
CA VAL A 21 12.77 -18.03 12.59
C VAL A 21 13.41 -17.17 11.51
N ARG A 22 14.73 -17.34 11.31
CA ARG A 22 15.48 -16.64 10.26
C ARG A 22 15.00 -17.05 8.87
N LEU A 23 14.69 -18.33 8.68
CA LEU A 23 14.14 -18.86 7.43
C LEU A 23 12.76 -18.26 7.12
N GLU A 24 11.85 -18.25 8.11
CA GLU A 24 10.52 -17.64 7.96
C GLU A 24 10.62 -16.14 7.65
N LEU A 25 11.43 -15.41 8.41
CA LEU A 25 11.64 -13.96 8.22
C LEU A 25 12.22 -13.65 6.83
N SER A 26 13.22 -14.43 6.40
CA SER A 26 13.82 -14.32 5.07
C SER A 26 12.80 -14.61 3.97
N GLY A 27 11.93 -15.60 4.18
CA GLY A 27 10.82 -15.92 3.27
C GLY A 27 9.83 -14.77 3.12
N PHE A 28 9.45 -14.11 4.22
CA PHE A 28 8.55 -12.95 4.18
C PHE A 28 9.20 -11.73 3.50
N MET A 29 10.49 -11.49 3.74
CA MET A 29 11.23 -10.42 3.06
C MET A 29 11.33 -10.68 1.56
N PHE A 30 11.67 -11.91 1.17
CA PHE A 30 11.70 -12.32 -0.23
C PHE A 30 10.34 -12.11 -0.90
N TRP A 31 9.25 -12.56 -0.26
CA TRP A 31 7.91 -12.38 -0.79
C TRP A 31 7.54 -10.92 -1.02
N LYS A 32 7.85 -10.03 -0.06
CA LYS A 32 7.59 -8.58 -0.20
C LYS A 32 8.42 -7.95 -1.31
N LEU A 33 9.70 -8.26 -1.41
CA LEU A 33 10.58 -7.71 -2.45
C LEU A 33 10.21 -8.23 -3.84
N PHE A 34 9.86 -9.51 -3.94
CA PHE A 34 9.36 -10.09 -5.18
C PHE A 34 8.03 -9.45 -5.60
N GLY A 35 7.10 -9.27 -4.64
CA GLY A 35 5.87 -8.52 -4.86
C GLY A 35 6.13 -7.08 -5.30
N ALA A 36 7.08 -6.38 -4.67
CA ALA A 36 7.46 -5.02 -5.04
C ALA A 36 7.99 -4.95 -6.48
N ALA A 37 8.80 -5.92 -6.90
CA ALA A 37 9.32 -6.00 -8.27
C ALA A 37 8.19 -6.21 -9.30
N LEU A 38 7.20 -7.06 -8.99
CA LEU A 38 6.03 -7.26 -9.86
C LEU A 38 5.17 -6.01 -9.97
N VAL A 39 4.94 -5.29 -8.86
CA VAL A 39 4.19 -4.03 -8.88
C VAL A 39 4.97 -2.94 -9.60
N PHE A 40 6.29 -2.87 -9.43
CA PHE A 40 7.11 -1.96 -10.23
C PHE A 40 7.00 -2.26 -11.74
N PHE A 41 6.87 -3.52 -12.13
CA PHE A 41 6.63 -3.88 -13.52
C PHE A 41 5.26 -3.37 -14.04
N MET A 42 4.28 -3.13 -13.17
CA MET A 42 3.03 -2.46 -13.56
C MET A 42 3.29 -1.02 -14.05
N GLN A 43 4.29 -0.33 -13.51
CA GLN A 43 4.67 1.01 -13.97
C GLN A 43 5.04 1.00 -15.46
N CYS A 44 5.85 0.02 -15.88
CA CYS A 44 6.18 -0.22 -17.29
C CYS A 44 4.94 -0.61 -18.10
N GLY A 45 4.05 -1.44 -17.54
CA GLY A 45 2.80 -1.83 -18.18
C GLY A 45 1.88 -0.63 -18.47
N PHE A 46 1.70 0.27 -17.51
CA PHE A 46 0.94 1.50 -17.71
C PHE A 46 1.59 2.43 -18.73
N ALA A 47 2.92 2.56 -18.72
CA ALA A 47 3.64 3.35 -19.72
C ALA A 47 3.34 2.89 -21.15
N LEU A 48 3.36 1.57 -21.38
CA LEU A 48 3.04 0.96 -22.67
C LEU A 48 1.58 1.21 -23.06
N LEU A 49 0.64 0.98 -22.14
CA LEU A 49 -0.79 1.22 -22.38
C LEU A 49 -1.09 2.68 -22.71
N GLU A 50 -0.57 3.62 -21.93
CA GLU A 50 -0.78 5.06 -22.16
C GLU A 50 -0.15 5.51 -23.48
N SER A 51 1.05 5.04 -23.80
CA SER A 51 1.69 5.36 -25.09
C SER A 51 0.94 4.78 -26.29
N GLY A 52 0.22 3.67 -26.11
CA GLY A 52 -0.60 3.04 -27.16
C GLY A 52 -1.98 3.68 -27.35
N CYS A 53 -2.53 4.30 -26.31
CA CYS A 53 -3.84 4.96 -26.36
C CYS A 53 -3.79 6.42 -26.86
N VAL A 54 -2.60 6.99 -27.04
CA VAL A 54 -2.41 8.40 -27.41
C VAL A 54 -1.81 8.57 -28.80
N GLN A 55 -2.04 9.74 -29.38
CA GLN A 55 -1.48 10.09 -30.68
C GLN A 55 0.06 10.05 -30.65
N ALA A 56 0.67 9.49 -31.69
CA ALA A 56 2.12 9.30 -31.78
C ALA A 56 2.94 10.59 -31.57
N LYS A 57 2.38 11.76 -31.90
CA LYS A 57 3.01 13.07 -31.65
C LYS A 57 3.19 13.40 -30.16
N ASN A 58 2.34 12.85 -29.28
CA ASN A 58 2.33 13.12 -27.85
C ASN A 58 2.90 11.95 -27.01
N ALA A 59 3.15 10.79 -27.62
CA ALA A 59 3.63 9.58 -26.94
C ALA A 59 4.94 9.80 -26.17
N LYS A 60 5.88 10.59 -26.72
CA LYS A 60 7.16 10.91 -26.05
C LYS A 60 6.93 11.65 -24.73
N ASN A 61 6.02 12.63 -24.72
CA ASN A 61 5.73 13.43 -23.53
C ASN A 61 5.12 12.58 -22.41
N ILE A 62 4.32 11.58 -22.79
CA ILE A 62 3.68 10.67 -21.84
C ILE A 62 4.69 9.68 -21.25
N LEU A 63 5.56 9.11 -22.09
CA LEU A 63 6.61 8.22 -21.61
C LEU A 63 7.57 8.92 -20.63
N THR A 64 7.92 10.19 -20.90
CA THR A 64 8.73 10.98 -19.98
C THR A 64 8.01 11.24 -18.65
N LYS A 65 6.69 11.48 -18.65
CA LYS A 65 5.91 11.62 -17.40
C LYS A 65 5.97 10.35 -16.56
N ASN A 66 5.83 9.19 -17.17
CA ASN A 66 5.83 7.91 -16.46
C ASN A 66 7.17 7.62 -15.77
N ILE A 67 8.29 7.92 -16.44
CA ILE A 67 9.64 7.80 -15.85
C ILE A 67 9.81 8.79 -14.69
N MET A 68 9.35 10.04 -14.88
CA MET A 68 9.43 11.05 -13.84
C MET A 68 8.60 10.70 -12.61
N ASP A 69 7.43 10.08 -12.80
CA ASP A 69 6.59 9.59 -11.70
C ASP A 69 7.27 8.49 -10.89
N ALA A 70 7.93 7.54 -11.55
CA ALA A 70 8.69 6.51 -10.85
C ALA A 70 9.81 7.13 -10.00
N CYS A 71 10.58 8.06 -10.57
CA CYS A 71 11.71 8.70 -9.88
C CYS A 71 11.25 9.64 -8.75
N LEU A 72 10.31 10.55 -9.02
CA LEU A 72 9.80 11.48 -8.02
C LEU A 72 9.01 10.76 -6.93
N GLY A 73 8.20 9.77 -7.31
CA GLY A 73 7.49 8.93 -6.35
C GLY A 73 8.45 8.21 -5.42
N ALA A 74 9.59 7.72 -5.92
CA ALA A 74 10.61 7.07 -5.07
C ALA A 74 11.22 8.02 -4.06
N LEU A 75 11.61 9.21 -4.51
CA LEU A 75 12.21 10.23 -3.64
C LEU A 75 11.22 10.72 -2.59
N LEU A 76 10.00 11.05 -2.99
CA LEU A 76 8.99 11.59 -2.08
C LEU A 76 8.47 10.53 -1.10
N TRP A 77 8.29 9.29 -1.56
CA TRP A 77 7.93 8.19 -0.68
C TRP A 77 9.03 7.89 0.33
N TYR A 78 10.29 7.93 -0.11
CA TYR A 78 11.43 7.79 0.78
C TYR A 78 11.40 8.90 1.84
N PHE A 79 11.55 10.18 1.44
CA PHE A 79 11.75 11.32 2.35
C PHE A 79 10.55 11.75 3.20
N VAL A 80 9.32 11.47 2.76
CA VAL A 80 8.13 12.00 3.44
C VAL A 80 7.03 10.95 3.56
N GLY A 81 6.73 10.23 2.47
CA GLY A 81 5.56 9.36 2.40
C GLY A 81 5.60 8.22 3.42
N HIS A 82 6.74 7.56 3.61
CA HIS A 82 6.84 6.47 4.57
C HIS A 82 6.64 6.92 6.02
N ALA A 83 7.17 8.10 6.38
CA ALA A 83 7.00 8.67 7.72
C ALA A 83 5.53 9.02 8.00
N PHE A 84 4.83 9.58 7.01
CA PHE A 84 3.41 9.91 7.16
C PHE A 84 2.49 8.68 7.20
N ALA A 85 2.87 7.59 6.53
CA ALA A 85 2.09 6.35 6.55
C ALA A 85 2.32 5.53 7.83
N PHE A 86 3.57 5.31 8.23
CA PHE A 86 3.95 4.33 9.26
C PHE A 86 4.77 4.90 10.43
N GLY A 87 4.90 6.22 10.55
CA GLY A 87 5.47 6.87 11.73
C GLY A 87 4.51 6.88 12.93
N ASP A 88 4.96 7.42 14.07
CA ASP A 88 4.15 7.50 15.28
C ASP A 88 2.86 8.30 15.05
N ASP A 89 1.76 7.79 15.60
CA ASP A 89 0.43 8.33 15.37
C ASP A 89 0.25 9.72 16.00
N PHE A 90 -0.05 10.71 15.17
CA PHE A 90 -0.54 12.00 15.59
C PHE A 90 -2.06 12.08 15.39
N GLY A 91 -2.80 11.86 16.48
CA GLY A 91 -4.25 12.03 16.51
C GLY A 91 -5.04 11.05 15.63
N HIS A 92 -4.47 9.88 15.28
CA HIS A 92 -5.06 8.85 14.40
C HIS A 92 -5.16 9.22 12.91
N PHE A 93 -4.64 10.39 12.51
CA PHE A 93 -4.79 10.90 11.15
C PHE A 93 -3.49 10.91 10.34
N ILE A 94 -2.32 11.06 10.98
CA ILE A 94 -1.04 11.15 10.27
C ILE A 94 0.09 10.60 11.15
N GLY A 95 1.05 9.92 10.53
CA GLY A 95 2.33 9.58 11.18
C GLY A 95 3.28 10.78 11.19
N THR A 96 4.00 11.04 12.28
CA THR A 96 4.91 12.21 12.36
C THR A 96 6.39 11.85 12.47
N THR A 97 6.71 10.61 12.83
CA THR A 97 8.09 10.20 13.10
C THR A 97 8.77 9.66 11.84
N TRP A 98 10.00 10.13 11.61
CA TRP A 98 10.88 9.60 10.58
C TRP A 98 11.48 8.27 11.05
N ASN A 99 11.37 7.22 10.23
CA ASN A 99 11.92 5.92 10.56
C ASN A 99 13.40 5.86 10.15
N ASP A 100 14.28 5.51 11.08
CA ASP A 100 15.74 5.42 10.86
C ASP A 100 16.19 4.24 9.95
N PHE A 101 15.25 3.50 9.35
CA PHE A 101 15.49 2.32 8.49
C PHE A 101 16.62 1.40 8.99
N SER A 102 16.63 1.12 10.30
CA SER A 102 17.70 0.36 10.95
C SER A 102 17.55 -1.15 10.77
N GLY A 103 16.37 -1.63 10.36
CA GLY A 103 16.08 -3.04 10.10
C GLY A 103 15.93 -3.40 8.62
N CYS A 104 16.41 -4.59 8.21
CA CYS A 104 16.26 -5.11 6.85
C CYS A 104 14.78 -5.30 6.42
N GLY A 105 13.88 -5.56 7.37
CA GLY A 105 12.44 -5.70 7.11
C GLY A 105 11.75 -4.38 6.72
N ASP A 106 12.29 -3.26 7.18
CA ASP A 106 11.70 -1.94 6.93
C ASP A 106 11.98 -1.45 5.52
N TYR A 107 13.16 -1.77 4.96
CA TYR A 107 13.44 -1.53 3.55
C TYR A 107 12.51 -2.34 2.63
N ALA A 108 12.20 -3.60 2.98
CA ALA A 108 11.28 -4.41 2.21
C ALA A 108 9.85 -3.83 2.22
N LYS A 109 9.38 -3.33 3.37
CA LYS A 109 8.08 -2.62 3.46
C LYS A 109 8.09 -1.31 2.68
N LEU A 110 9.16 -0.53 2.81
CA LEU A 110 9.33 0.74 2.11
C LEU A 110 9.20 0.55 0.60
N MET A 111 9.98 -0.37 0.02
CA MET A 111 9.97 -0.67 -1.41
C MET A 111 8.63 -1.23 -1.89
N PHE A 112 8.03 -2.13 -1.10
CA PHE A 112 6.70 -2.67 -1.42
C PHE A 112 5.65 -1.57 -1.47
N GLN A 113 5.59 -0.70 -0.46
CA GLN A 113 4.59 0.35 -0.39
C GLN A 113 4.83 1.49 -1.38
N TRP A 114 6.08 1.80 -1.67
CA TRP A 114 6.44 2.71 -2.75
C TRP A 114 5.84 2.26 -4.08
N ALA A 115 5.93 0.97 -4.40
CA ALA A 115 5.43 0.45 -5.67
C ALA A 115 3.90 0.63 -5.80
N PHE A 116 3.13 0.46 -4.71
CA PHE A 116 1.69 0.75 -4.70
C PHE A 116 1.40 2.25 -4.81
N ALA A 117 2.14 3.10 -4.10
CA ALA A 117 2.00 4.54 -4.17
C ALA A 117 2.25 5.07 -5.60
N ALA A 118 3.33 4.61 -6.24
CA ALA A 118 3.68 4.95 -7.62
C ALA A 118 2.63 4.46 -8.62
N THR A 119 2.12 3.24 -8.44
CA THR A 119 1.05 2.70 -9.28
C THR A 119 -0.24 3.52 -9.15
N SER A 120 -0.59 3.94 -7.93
CA SER A 120 -1.77 4.78 -7.69
C SER A 120 -1.68 6.15 -8.39
N ALA A 121 -0.51 6.80 -8.35
CA ALA A 121 -0.29 8.07 -9.05
C ALA A 121 -0.45 7.90 -10.58
N THR A 122 0.08 6.81 -11.12
CA THR A 122 0.08 6.52 -12.57
C THR A 122 -1.30 6.17 -13.11
N ILE A 123 -2.20 5.58 -12.32
CA ILE A 123 -3.58 5.35 -12.77
C ILE A 123 -4.26 6.67 -13.14
N VAL A 124 -3.99 7.75 -12.40
CA VAL A 124 -4.56 9.06 -12.69
C VAL A 124 -3.83 9.74 -13.86
N SER A 125 -2.57 9.38 -14.13
CA SER A 125 -1.83 9.84 -15.31
C SER A 125 -2.49 9.43 -16.61
N GLY A 126 -2.96 8.19 -16.66
CA GLY A 126 -3.65 7.64 -17.83
C GLY A 126 -4.99 8.34 -18.11
N ALA A 127 -5.70 8.74 -17.05
CA ALA A 127 -6.96 9.47 -17.18
C ALA A 127 -6.79 10.89 -17.76
N VAL A 128 -5.61 11.51 -17.59
CA VAL A 128 -5.37 12.91 -17.98
C VAL A 128 -4.25 13.06 -19.03
N ALA A 129 -3.94 11.98 -19.75
CA ALA A 129 -2.77 11.87 -20.63
C ALA A 129 -2.68 12.95 -21.73
N GLU A 130 -3.82 13.40 -22.30
CA GLU A 130 -3.82 14.32 -23.45
C GLU A 130 -3.94 15.82 -23.12
N ARG A 131 -4.43 16.19 -21.93
CA ARG A 131 -4.85 17.60 -21.64
C ARG A 131 -4.05 18.28 -20.52
N CYS A 132 -3.07 17.62 -19.92
CA CYS A 132 -2.28 18.20 -18.81
C CYS A 132 -0.90 18.72 -19.24
N GLN A 133 -0.61 19.95 -18.80
CA GLN A 133 0.73 20.53 -18.83
C GLN A 133 1.67 19.71 -17.94
N PHE A 134 2.88 19.44 -18.44
CA PHE A 134 3.90 18.65 -17.76
C PHE A 134 4.21 19.11 -16.31
N PRO A 135 4.45 20.41 -16.02
CA PRO A 135 4.76 20.85 -14.66
C PRO A 135 3.59 20.72 -13.68
N ALA A 136 2.36 20.97 -14.12
CA ALA A 136 1.17 20.79 -13.28
C ALA A 136 0.99 19.31 -12.89
N TYR A 137 1.32 18.41 -13.80
CA TYR A 137 1.28 16.97 -13.57
C TYR A 137 2.32 16.53 -12.51
N LEU A 138 3.54 17.07 -12.55
CA LEU A 138 4.57 16.74 -11.55
C LEU A 138 4.18 17.17 -10.14
N ILE A 139 3.59 18.36 -9.98
CA ILE A 139 3.08 18.84 -8.68
C ILE A 139 1.96 17.91 -8.18
N TYR A 140 1.05 17.52 -9.07
CA TYR A 140 -0.01 16.57 -8.75
C TYR A 140 0.56 15.24 -8.24
N SER A 141 1.49 14.63 -9.00
CA SER A 141 2.13 13.37 -8.64
C SER A 141 2.87 13.46 -7.30
N ALA A 142 3.53 14.60 -7.07
CA ALA A 142 4.24 14.84 -5.81
C ALA A 142 3.29 14.93 -4.60
N VAL A 143 2.16 15.61 -4.74
CA VAL A 143 1.14 15.70 -3.68
C VAL A 143 0.48 14.34 -3.44
N MET A 144 0.22 13.58 -4.51
CA MET A 144 -0.37 12.24 -4.39
C MET A 144 0.52 11.27 -3.64
N THR A 145 1.79 11.16 -4.04
CA THR A 145 2.75 10.22 -3.45
C THR A 145 3.25 10.68 -2.08
N GLY A 146 3.39 11.99 -1.86
CA GLY A 146 3.92 12.56 -0.61
C GLY A 146 2.88 12.82 0.48
N LEU A 147 1.60 13.03 0.14
CA LEU A 147 0.57 13.40 1.12
C LEU A 147 -0.68 12.53 1.04
N VAL A 148 -1.34 12.46 -0.12
CA VAL A 148 -2.67 11.83 -0.21
C VAL A 148 -2.60 10.33 0.05
N TYR A 149 -1.73 9.62 -0.67
CA TYR A 149 -1.55 8.18 -0.51
C TYR A 149 -1.10 7.79 0.91
N PRO A 150 -0.04 8.39 1.51
CA PRO A 150 0.39 8.01 2.86
C PRO A 150 -0.66 8.31 3.94
N LEU A 151 -1.46 9.39 3.82
CA LEU A 151 -2.56 9.66 4.73
C LEU A 151 -3.63 8.56 4.68
N VAL A 152 -4.02 8.14 3.48
CA VAL A 152 -5.01 7.07 3.31
C VAL A 152 -4.45 5.74 3.83
N ALA A 153 -3.17 5.45 3.56
CA ALA A 153 -2.48 4.27 4.08
C ALA A 153 -2.43 4.28 5.62
N HIS A 154 -2.18 5.43 6.23
CA HIS A 154 -2.21 5.57 7.68
C HIS A 154 -3.60 5.29 8.26
N TRP A 155 -4.66 5.76 7.61
CA TRP A 155 -6.03 5.52 8.08
C TRP A 155 -6.46 4.06 7.95
N SER A 156 -6.02 3.37 6.88
CA SER A 156 -6.49 2.03 6.53
C SER A 156 -5.62 0.90 7.09
N TRP A 157 -4.30 1.09 7.15
CA TRP A 157 -3.34 0.02 7.42
C TRP A 157 -2.58 0.17 8.73
N THR A 158 -2.68 1.31 9.42
CA THR A 158 -2.15 1.47 10.78
C THR A 158 -3.19 1.01 11.80
N GLU A 159 -2.74 0.33 12.85
CA GLU A 159 -3.61 -0.19 13.94
C GLU A 159 -4.36 0.94 14.66
N ASN A 160 -3.73 2.10 14.75
CA ASN A 160 -4.28 3.33 15.32
C ASN A 160 -4.91 4.25 14.28
N GLY A 161 -5.03 3.82 13.01
CA GLY A 161 -5.63 4.63 11.96
C GLY A 161 -7.08 5.01 12.29
N TRP A 162 -7.52 6.20 11.87
CA TRP A 162 -8.86 6.70 12.16
C TRP A 162 -9.98 5.72 11.74
N LEU A 163 -9.85 5.08 10.57
CA LEU A 163 -10.84 4.13 10.07
C LEU A 163 -10.90 2.84 10.91
N VAL A 164 -9.76 2.39 11.42
CA VAL A 164 -9.65 1.16 12.24
C VAL A 164 -10.11 1.44 13.67
N SER A 165 -9.73 2.58 14.25
CA SER A 165 -10.00 2.93 15.65
C SER A 165 -11.43 3.44 15.90
N LYS A 166 -12.02 4.20 14.97
CA LYS A 166 -13.35 4.83 15.17
C LYS A 166 -14.52 4.04 14.57
N LEU A 167 -14.26 3.06 13.70
CA LEU A 167 -15.29 2.19 13.10
C LEU A 167 -15.25 0.69 13.55
N PRO A 168 -15.16 0.34 14.86
CA PRO A 168 -15.13 -1.06 15.30
C PRO A 168 -16.37 -1.87 14.90
N ALA A 169 -17.53 -1.21 14.75
CA ALA A 169 -18.80 -1.84 14.40
C ALA A 169 -18.98 -2.13 12.90
N ALA A 170 -18.15 -1.54 12.02
CA ALA A 170 -18.33 -1.58 10.57
C ALA A 170 -17.28 -2.42 9.81
N GLY A 171 -16.32 -3.03 10.52
CA GLY A 171 -15.40 -4.04 9.96
C GLY A 171 -14.74 -3.60 8.65
N PHE A 172 -14.02 -2.48 8.66
CA PHE A 172 -13.21 -2.08 7.51
C PHE A 172 -11.98 -3.00 7.42
N PHE A 173 -11.89 -3.74 6.33
CA PHE A 173 -10.76 -4.61 6.04
C PHE A 173 -10.25 -4.28 4.64
N ASP A 174 -8.95 -3.96 4.57
CA ASP A 174 -8.29 -3.77 3.30
C ASP A 174 -7.05 -4.65 3.18
N TYR A 175 -7.10 -5.60 2.24
CA TYR A 175 -6.04 -6.58 2.02
C TYR A 175 -4.95 -6.07 1.07
N ALA A 176 -5.28 -5.13 0.17
CA ALA A 176 -4.37 -4.72 -0.92
C ALA A 176 -4.74 -3.36 -1.58
N GLY A 177 -5.43 -2.46 -0.86
CA GLY A 177 -5.89 -1.16 -1.37
C GLY A 177 -7.29 -1.19 -1.99
N SER A 178 -8.04 -2.27 -1.78
CA SER A 178 -9.38 -2.49 -2.32
C SER A 178 -10.51 -1.96 -1.44
N GLY A 179 -10.20 -1.51 -0.22
CA GLY A 179 -11.12 -0.91 0.75
C GLY A 179 -12.49 -1.57 0.86
N LYS A 180 -12.61 -2.72 1.54
CA LYS A 180 -13.90 -3.41 1.69
C LYS A 180 -14.53 -3.13 3.06
N ARG A 181 -15.83 -2.79 3.05
CA ARG A 181 -16.66 -2.75 4.26
C ARG A 181 -17.34 -4.10 4.45
N GLY A 182 -16.99 -4.80 5.53
CA GLY A 182 -17.76 -5.95 5.99
C GLY A 182 -18.91 -5.47 6.87
N ALA A 183 -20.16 -5.60 6.40
CA ALA A 183 -21.32 -5.37 7.25
C ALA A 183 -21.31 -6.41 8.39
N ARG A 184 -20.72 -6.06 9.54
CA ARG A 184 -20.74 -6.88 10.74
C ARG A 184 -22.15 -6.81 11.32
N GLY A 185 -23.02 -7.69 10.87
CA GLY A 185 -24.32 -7.91 11.51
C GLY A 185 -24.11 -8.09 13.01
N ARG A 186 -24.78 -7.26 13.82
CA ARG A 186 -24.73 -7.31 15.29
C ARG A 186 -25.14 -8.72 15.74
N GLY A 187 -24.18 -9.55 16.14
CA GLY A 187 -24.50 -10.85 16.76
C GLY A 187 -23.53 -12.02 16.56
N SER A 188 -22.27 -11.83 16.15
CA SER A 188 -21.38 -12.99 15.97
C SER A 188 -20.00 -12.77 16.58
N ASN A 189 -19.82 -13.32 17.79
CA ASN A 189 -18.55 -13.51 18.47
C ASN A 189 -17.83 -14.75 17.89
N ARG A 190 -17.51 -14.73 16.59
CA ARG A 190 -16.84 -15.84 15.90
C ARG A 190 -15.48 -15.41 15.36
N SER A 191 -14.51 -16.31 15.44
CA SER A 191 -13.12 -16.06 15.09
C SER A 191 -12.93 -15.64 13.62
N PRO A 192 -11.95 -14.77 13.30
CA PRO A 192 -11.73 -14.25 11.95
C PRO A 192 -11.53 -15.33 10.88
N ALA A 193 -10.85 -16.43 11.23
CA ALA A 193 -10.57 -17.53 10.32
C ALA A 193 -11.83 -18.28 9.85
N ARG A 194 -12.86 -18.38 10.71
CA ARG A 194 -14.13 -19.03 10.32
C ARG A 194 -14.94 -18.17 9.36
N GLN A 195 -14.85 -16.85 9.50
CA GLN A 195 -15.56 -15.92 8.63
C GLN A 195 -15.01 -15.97 7.19
N VAL A 196 -13.68 -16.11 7.01
CA VAL A 196 -13.06 -16.24 5.69
C VAL A 196 -13.52 -17.51 4.96
N CYS A 197 -13.56 -18.65 5.66
CA CYS A 197 -14.04 -19.92 5.10
C CYS A 197 -15.54 -19.91 4.74
N GLU A 198 -16.38 -19.19 5.50
CA GLU A 198 -17.81 -19.02 5.18
C GLU A 198 -18.01 -18.11 3.97
N TRP A 199 -17.21 -17.05 3.82
CA TRP A 199 -17.24 -16.18 2.64
C TRP A 199 -16.85 -16.90 1.35
N GLN A 200 -15.86 -17.81 1.38
CA GLN A 200 -15.52 -18.64 0.21
C GLN A 200 -16.61 -19.66 -0.16
N ARG A 201 -17.51 -20.00 0.77
CA ARG A 201 -18.62 -20.94 0.52
C ARG A 201 -19.96 -20.26 0.25
N SER A 202 -20.06 -18.94 0.44
CA SER A 202 -21.32 -18.23 0.26
C SER A 202 -21.64 -18.07 -1.23
N PRO A 203 -22.83 -18.52 -1.71
CA PRO A 203 -23.25 -18.37 -3.10
C PRO A 203 -23.52 -16.91 -3.53
N TYR A 204 -23.32 -15.94 -2.63
CA TYR A 204 -23.57 -14.51 -2.86
C TYR A 204 -22.32 -13.69 -3.23
N ALA A 205 -21.22 -14.33 -3.64
CA ALA A 205 -20.00 -13.63 -4.08
C ALA A 205 -20.14 -12.77 -5.35
N GLY A 206 -21.35 -12.68 -5.95
CA GLY A 206 -21.56 -12.04 -7.25
C GLY A 206 -22.73 -11.08 -7.39
N THR A 207 -23.43 -10.65 -6.33
CA THR A 207 -24.63 -9.81 -6.49
C THR A 207 -24.49 -8.47 -5.76
N PHE A 208 -23.86 -7.51 -6.42
CA PHE A 208 -23.89 -6.08 -6.07
C PHE A 208 -24.59 -5.32 -7.20
N TYR A 209 -25.94 -5.33 -7.22
CA TYR A 209 -26.78 -4.27 -7.79
C TYR A 209 -28.18 -4.42 -7.18
N GLY A 210 -28.67 -3.35 -6.55
CA GLY A 210 -29.96 -3.26 -5.87
C GLY A 210 -29.94 -2.24 -4.76
#